data_AF-A0A382GZ54-F1
#
_entry.id   AF-A0A382GZ54-F1
#
_cell.length_a   1.000
_cell.length_b   1.000
_cell.length_c   1.000
_cell.angle_alpha   90.00
_cell.angle_beta   90.00
_cell.angle_gamma   90.00
#
_symmetry.space_group_name_H-M   'P 1'
#
loop_
_entity.id
_entity.type
_entity.pdbx_description
1 polymer ?
#
loop_
_entity_poly.entity_id
_entity_poly.type
_entity_poly.pdbx_seq_one_letter_code
_entity_poly.pdbx_strand_id
1 'polypeptide(L)'
;MREYRRISRIVEHWTLPTAAQVVDHVRRARIQLVQVGNFGVDFYSLVGDENIVPSWSGMPLPSAQANLDLAAEVIPQIQEAGANVTGQLSTTMHFGNHEEGLGLFGDKWEQLWTDDLLGTPPCASAEEVLQRNADGSLRWRSIEGRPYRTYRGCMSNPKWLAALKAMVRKGIEVGLDGFNATHHYESLCHCQHCNEYARAYLRTRLTDEETERIFGVADLELVPDALTAVPDCAAADAARLKLVLAQASDLKRKESFDEVFIEHGRSLKPG
;
A
#
# COMPACT_ATOMS: atom_id res chain seq x y z
N MET A 1 -19.32 -21.11 17.99
CA MET A 1 -19.50 -20.12 16.91
C MET A 1 -19.35 -18.74 17.53
N ARG A 2 -18.34 -17.95 17.16
CA ARG A 2 -18.28 -16.54 17.58
C ARG A 2 -19.42 -15.81 16.87
N GLU A 3 -20.30 -15.20 17.64
CA GLU A 3 -21.36 -14.36 17.09
C GLU A 3 -20.70 -13.15 16.42
N TYR A 4 -20.82 -13.03 15.10
CA TYR A 4 -20.26 -11.90 14.37
C TYR A 4 -20.99 -10.62 14.81
N ARG A 5 -20.31 -9.77 15.59
CA ARG A 5 -20.85 -8.45 15.98
C ARG A 5 -21.02 -7.61 14.71
N ARG A 6 -22.26 -7.44 14.25
CA ARG A 6 -22.59 -6.55 13.12
C ARG A 6 -22.09 -5.13 13.42
N ILE A 7 -21.22 -4.60 12.57
CA ILE A 7 -20.81 -3.18 12.59
C ILE A 7 -21.85 -2.39 11.80
N SER A 8 -22.49 -1.41 12.44
CA SER A 8 -23.47 -0.52 11.79
C SER A 8 -23.25 0.97 12.09
N ARG A 9 -22.27 1.30 12.94
CA ARG A 9 -21.93 2.67 13.30
C ARG A 9 -20.42 2.85 13.25
N ILE A 10 -19.98 3.67 12.31
CA ILE A 10 -18.58 3.93 12.00
C ILE A 10 -18.38 5.44 11.99
N VAL A 11 -17.26 5.90 12.52
CA VAL A 11 -16.79 7.27 12.33
C VAL A 11 -15.36 7.23 11.80
N GLU A 12 -15.05 8.15 10.90
CA GLU A 12 -13.73 8.30 10.31
C GLU A 12 -13.12 9.63 10.73
N HIS A 13 -11.88 9.58 11.17
CA HIS A 13 -11.01 10.72 11.40
C HIS A 13 -9.79 10.60 10.50
N TRP A 14 -9.71 11.49 9.50
CA TRP A 14 -8.56 11.56 8.59
C TRP A 14 -7.25 11.76 9.37
N THR A 15 -7.23 12.69 10.31
CA THR A 15 -6.11 12.94 11.22
C THR A 15 -6.39 12.27 12.57
N LEU A 16 -5.40 11.61 13.16
CA LEU A 16 -5.51 10.99 14.50
C LEU A 16 -6.07 12.01 15.52
N PRO A 17 -7.26 11.76 16.10
CA PRO A 17 -7.86 12.66 17.07
C PRO A 17 -7.21 12.52 18.45
N THR A 18 -7.43 13.48 19.33
CA THR A 18 -7.19 13.30 20.78
C THR A 18 -8.37 12.56 21.41
N ALA A 19 -8.15 11.93 22.58
CA ALA A 19 -9.20 11.22 23.30
C ALA A 19 -10.43 12.09 23.58
N ALA A 20 -10.22 13.36 23.95
CA ALA A 20 -11.30 14.33 24.23
C ALA A 20 -12.20 14.61 23.02
N GLN A 21 -11.70 14.44 21.79
CA GLN A 21 -12.46 14.68 20.57
C GLN A 21 -13.35 13.50 20.16
N VAL A 22 -13.06 12.28 20.63
CA VAL A 22 -13.65 11.06 20.08
C VAL A 22 -14.34 10.18 21.13
N VAL A 23 -13.84 10.11 22.37
CA VAL A 23 -14.30 9.14 23.37
C VAL A 23 -15.76 9.36 23.79
N ASP A 24 -16.18 10.61 24.06
CA ASP A 24 -17.58 10.91 24.40
C ASP A 24 -18.52 10.54 23.24
N HIS A 25 -18.10 10.83 22.01
CA HIS A 25 -18.86 10.49 20.81
C HIS A 25 -19.03 8.97 20.67
N VAL A 26 -17.96 8.20 20.88
CA VAL A 26 -18.02 6.73 20.89
C VAL A 26 -19.05 6.23 21.89
N ARG A 27 -19.01 6.71 23.14
CA ARG A 27 -19.92 6.27 24.21
C ARG A 27 -21.37 6.62 23.90
N ARG A 28 -21.63 7.87 23.53
CA ARG A 28 -23.01 8.39 23.37
C ARG A 28 -23.68 7.88 22.11
N ALA A 29 -22.96 7.84 20.99
CA ALA A 29 -23.49 7.33 19.73
C ALA A 29 -23.37 5.80 19.62
N ARG A 30 -22.67 5.15 20.57
CA ARG A 30 -22.35 3.71 20.56
C ARG A 30 -21.64 3.31 19.27
N ILE A 31 -20.64 4.11 18.87
CA ILE A 31 -19.79 3.82 17.71
C ILE A 31 -19.12 2.46 17.93
N GLN A 32 -19.02 1.66 16.87
CA GLN A 32 -18.49 0.29 16.94
C GLN A 32 -17.13 0.16 16.27
N LEU A 33 -16.84 1.05 15.33
CA LEU A 33 -15.58 1.13 14.61
C LEU A 33 -15.18 2.59 14.45
N VAL A 34 -13.96 2.93 14.84
CA VAL A 34 -13.37 4.25 14.60
C VAL A 34 -12.19 4.04 13.66
N GLN A 35 -12.24 4.67 12.49
CA GLN A 35 -11.05 4.80 11.65
C GLN A 35 -10.30 6.06 12.07
N VAL A 36 -8.99 5.93 12.35
CA VAL A 36 -8.15 7.06 12.78
C VAL A 36 -6.86 7.11 12.01
N GLY A 37 -6.47 8.32 11.62
CA GLY A 37 -5.13 8.64 11.15
C GLY A 37 -4.61 7.75 10.02
N ASN A 38 -3.30 7.81 9.82
CA ASN A 38 -2.63 7.03 8.79
C ASN A 38 -1.34 6.39 9.29
N PHE A 39 -1.18 5.11 9.02
CA PHE A 39 -0.09 4.26 9.51
C PHE A 39 0.68 3.62 8.35
N GLY A 40 0.45 4.10 7.13
CA GLY A 40 1.04 3.59 5.90
C GLY A 40 2.14 4.45 5.32
N VAL A 41 2.53 4.06 4.10
CA VAL A 41 3.62 4.69 3.33
C VAL A 41 3.36 6.16 3.04
N ASP A 42 2.11 6.58 2.95
CA ASP A 42 1.67 7.97 2.81
C ASP A 42 2.01 8.81 4.05
N PHE A 43 1.73 8.31 5.26
CA PHE A 43 2.18 8.94 6.51
C PHE A 43 3.70 9.07 6.55
N TYR A 44 4.41 7.95 6.40
CA TYR A 44 5.88 7.93 6.50
C TYR A 44 6.56 8.74 5.40
N SER A 45 5.90 8.93 4.26
CA SER A 45 6.41 9.76 3.16
C SER A 45 6.27 11.26 3.35
N LEU A 46 5.50 11.73 4.33
CA LEU A 46 5.27 13.16 4.55
C LEU A 46 5.70 13.61 5.95
N VAL A 47 5.80 12.69 6.91
CA VAL A 47 6.10 13.03 8.29
C VAL A 47 7.47 13.67 8.42
N GLY A 48 7.56 14.77 9.15
CA GLY A 48 8.79 15.51 9.39
C GLY A 48 9.22 16.47 8.28
N ASP A 49 8.44 16.62 7.20
CA ASP A 49 8.66 17.74 6.27
C ASP A 49 8.06 19.03 6.86
N GLU A 50 8.93 20.01 7.13
CA GLU A 50 8.57 21.32 7.66
C GLU A 50 7.70 22.14 6.69
N ASN A 51 7.74 21.82 5.40
CA ASN A 51 6.94 22.48 4.37
C ASN A 51 5.50 21.93 4.27
N ILE A 52 5.17 20.92 5.07
CA ILE A 52 3.86 20.27 5.08
C ILE A 52 3.18 20.45 6.43
N VAL A 53 1.90 20.85 6.37
CA VAL A 53 1.03 20.80 7.55
C VAL A 53 0.84 19.33 7.95
N PRO A 54 1.15 18.92 9.20
CA PRO A 54 1.14 17.52 9.61
C PRO A 54 -0.14 16.77 9.24
N SER A 55 -1.30 17.41 9.36
CA SER A 55 -2.61 16.81 9.05
C SER A 55 -2.71 16.22 7.65
N TRP A 56 -1.88 16.66 6.69
CA TRP A 56 -1.85 16.08 5.35
C TRP A 56 -1.36 14.62 5.36
N SER A 57 -0.47 14.27 6.28
CA SER A 57 0.00 12.89 6.49
C SER A 57 -1.01 12.01 7.24
N GLY A 58 -2.19 12.53 7.57
CA GLY A 58 -3.17 11.85 8.43
C GLY A 58 -2.76 11.82 9.90
N MET A 59 -1.78 12.63 10.30
CA MET A 59 -1.21 12.61 11.65
C MET A 59 -0.99 14.04 12.18
N PRO A 60 -1.26 14.33 13.47
CA PRO A 60 -1.31 15.71 13.98
C PRO A 60 0.06 16.30 14.34
N LEU A 61 1.08 15.48 14.56
CA LEU A 61 2.38 15.93 15.08
C LEU A 61 3.48 15.89 14.01
N PRO A 62 4.58 16.66 14.16
CA PRO A 62 5.63 16.73 13.14
C PRO A 62 6.46 15.45 12.99
N SER A 63 6.69 14.67 14.05
CA SER A 63 7.58 13.51 14.00
C SER A 63 6.84 12.18 14.01
N ALA A 64 7.45 11.13 13.43
CA ALA A 64 6.84 9.81 13.39
C ALA A 64 6.64 9.25 14.80
N GLN A 65 7.67 9.34 15.64
CA GLN A 65 7.62 8.86 17.03
C GLN A 65 6.52 9.53 17.83
N ALA A 66 6.42 10.87 17.80
CA ALA A 66 5.43 11.59 18.60
C ALA A 66 3.99 11.21 18.19
N ASN A 67 3.74 10.99 16.90
CA ASN A 67 2.43 10.52 16.44
C ASN A 67 2.12 9.09 16.89
N LEU A 68 3.11 8.20 16.87
CA LEU A 68 2.95 6.82 17.34
C LEU A 68 2.75 6.77 18.85
N ASP A 69 3.43 7.61 19.62
CA ASP A 69 3.22 7.76 21.07
C ASP A 69 1.80 8.25 21.37
N LEU A 70 1.33 9.27 20.64
CA LEU A 70 -0.06 9.75 20.75
C LEU A 70 -1.07 8.65 20.37
N ALA A 71 -0.79 7.86 19.34
CA ALA A 71 -1.63 6.75 18.94
C ALA A 71 -1.72 5.71 20.06
N ALA A 72 -0.59 5.33 20.65
CA ALA A 72 -0.52 4.40 21.78
C ALA A 72 -1.25 4.91 23.03
N GLU A 73 -1.35 6.23 23.22
CA GLU A 73 -2.16 6.84 24.28
C GLU A 73 -3.67 6.80 23.97
N VAL A 74 -4.07 7.17 22.75
CA VAL A 74 -5.48 7.41 22.40
C VAL A 74 -6.24 6.14 22.03
N ILE A 75 -5.60 5.21 21.31
CA ILE A 75 -6.26 3.99 20.79
C ILE A 75 -6.89 3.16 21.94
N PRO A 76 -6.19 2.88 23.06
CA PRO A 76 -6.77 2.12 24.17
C PRO A 76 -8.01 2.80 24.76
N GLN A 77 -8.03 4.13 24.85
CA GLN A 77 -9.17 4.87 25.40
C GLN A 77 -10.43 4.76 24.53
N ILE A 78 -10.26 4.70 23.20
CA ILE A 78 -11.37 4.45 22.26
C ILE A 78 -11.87 3.02 22.40
N GLN A 79 -10.96 2.06 22.56
CA GLN A 79 -11.28 0.64 22.75
C GLN A 79 -12.05 0.40 24.05
N GLU A 80 -11.59 0.99 25.16
CA GLU A 80 -12.27 0.99 26.45
C GLU A 80 -13.66 1.64 26.38
N ALA A 81 -13.85 2.62 25.48
CA ALA A 81 -15.16 3.21 25.21
C ALA A 81 -16.12 2.30 24.40
N GLY A 82 -15.63 1.18 23.86
CA GLY A 82 -16.43 0.10 23.28
C GLY A 82 -16.38 -0.06 21.75
N ALA A 83 -15.47 0.65 21.07
CA ALA A 83 -15.27 0.59 19.63
C ALA A 83 -13.95 -0.12 19.26
N ASN A 84 -13.95 -0.85 18.15
CA ASN A 84 -12.70 -1.27 17.52
C ASN A 84 -12.05 -0.06 16.82
N VAL A 85 -10.72 -0.06 16.70
CA VAL A 85 -9.98 1.03 16.07
C VAL A 85 -9.18 0.51 14.88
N THR A 86 -9.35 1.15 13.73
CA THR A 86 -8.58 0.84 12.52
C THR A 86 -7.77 2.03 12.04
N GLY A 87 -6.53 1.80 11.63
CA GLY A 87 -5.72 2.81 10.95
C GLY A 87 -6.01 2.84 9.45
N GLN A 88 -5.75 3.95 8.78
CA GLN A 88 -5.60 3.91 7.32
C GLN A 88 -4.20 3.42 6.96
N LEU A 89 -4.10 2.69 5.86
CA LEU A 89 -2.81 2.32 5.30
C LEU A 89 -2.95 2.27 3.78
N SER A 90 -2.27 3.19 3.10
CA SER A 90 -2.09 3.07 1.65
C SER A 90 -1.22 1.86 1.33
N THR A 91 -1.72 0.96 0.49
CA THR A 91 -0.99 -0.26 0.10
C THR A 91 0.02 -0.03 -1.03
N THR A 92 -0.06 1.11 -1.70
CA THR A 92 0.80 1.38 -2.88
C THR A 92 1.21 2.85 -2.98
N MET A 93 0.27 3.79 -2.79
CA MET A 93 0.52 5.20 -3.04
C MET A 93 1.29 5.85 -1.90
N HIS A 94 2.37 6.55 -2.24
CA HIS A 94 3.08 7.45 -1.36
C HIS A 94 3.46 8.72 -2.11
N PHE A 95 3.92 9.72 -1.36
CA PHE A 95 4.36 11.00 -1.89
C PHE A 95 5.87 11.09 -1.91
N GLY A 96 6.42 11.79 -2.90
CA GLY A 96 7.85 12.10 -2.89
C GLY A 96 8.28 12.85 -4.13
N ASN A 97 9.58 13.00 -4.31
CA ASN A 97 10.17 13.47 -5.55
C ASN A 97 11.60 12.91 -5.64
N HIS A 98 11.80 11.86 -6.44
CA HIS A 98 13.10 11.20 -6.55
C HIS A 98 14.20 12.09 -7.12
N GLU A 99 13.86 13.14 -7.89
CA GLU A 99 14.82 14.11 -8.43
C GLU A 99 15.29 15.10 -7.36
N GLU A 100 14.45 15.38 -6.36
CA GLU A 100 14.69 16.38 -5.32
C GLU A 100 14.95 15.75 -3.93
N GLY A 101 14.99 14.41 -3.84
CA GLY A 101 15.18 13.69 -2.58
C GLY A 101 14.05 13.88 -1.55
N LEU A 102 12.81 14.11 -2.01
CA LEU A 102 11.66 14.36 -1.13
C LEU A 102 10.86 13.09 -0.84
N GLY A 103 10.18 13.05 0.31
CA GLY A 103 9.31 11.95 0.71
C GLY A 103 10.07 10.67 1.03
N LEU A 104 9.71 9.51 0.46
CA LEU A 104 10.45 8.26 0.72
C LEU A 104 11.82 8.18 0.03
N PHE A 105 12.24 9.20 -0.71
CA PHE A 105 13.52 9.23 -1.40
C PHE A 105 14.62 9.88 -0.54
N GLY A 106 15.88 9.63 -0.90
CA GLY A 106 17.04 10.15 -0.17
C GLY A 106 17.13 9.62 1.27
N ASP A 107 17.72 10.43 2.15
CA ASP A 107 18.01 10.08 3.55
C ASP A 107 16.76 9.66 4.35
N LYS A 108 15.58 10.09 3.91
CA LYS A 108 14.34 9.77 4.61
C LYS A 108 14.05 8.28 4.62
N TRP A 109 14.39 7.54 3.57
CA TRP A 109 14.24 6.09 3.55
C TRP A 109 14.98 5.48 4.73
N GLU A 110 16.27 5.78 4.86
CA GLU A 110 17.13 5.25 5.92
C GLU A 110 16.65 5.63 7.32
N GLN A 111 16.18 6.87 7.50
CA GLN A 111 15.65 7.37 8.78
C GLN A 111 14.39 6.60 9.25
N LEU A 112 13.66 5.97 8.34
CA LEU A 112 12.48 5.18 8.70
C LEU A 112 12.84 3.79 9.25
N TRP A 113 14.00 3.26 8.86
CA TRP A 113 14.40 1.88 9.12
C TRP A 113 15.37 1.78 10.30
N THR A 114 14.91 2.31 11.45
CA THR A 114 15.56 2.13 12.75
C THR A 114 14.87 1.04 13.55
N ASP A 115 15.57 0.42 14.50
CA ASP A 115 15.01 -0.63 15.37
C ASP A 115 13.74 -0.16 16.11
N ASP A 116 13.71 1.10 16.53
CA ASP A 116 12.56 1.68 17.24
C ASP A 116 11.35 1.96 16.32
N LEU A 117 11.58 2.19 15.03
CA LEU A 117 10.53 2.55 14.07
C LEU A 117 10.09 1.38 13.18
N LEU A 118 10.79 1.06 12.09
CA LEU A 118 10.35 -0.01 11.18
C LEU A 118 11.26 -1.24 11.17
N GLY A 119 12.35 -1.22 11.93
CA GLY A 119 13.38 -2.27 11.97
C GLY A 119 14.26 -2.26 10.74
N THR A 120 14.77 -3.43 10.36
CA THR A 120 15.70 -3.58 9.24
C THR A 120 15.07 -3.18 7.90
N PRO A 121 15.76 -2.39 7.05
CA PRO A 121 15.25 -2.01 5.74
C PRO A 121 15.12 -3.22 4.81
N PRO A 122 14.04 -3.30 3.99
CA PRO A 122 13.88 -4.37 3.01
C PRO A 122 14.73 -4.18 1.74
N CYS A 123 15.20 -2.96 1.48
CA CYS A 123 16.08 -2.56 0.37
C CYS A 123 16.89 -1.32 0.73
N ALA A 124 17.92 -1.03 -0.07
CA ALA A 124 18.77 0.13 0.13
C ALA A 124 18.01 1.44 -0.10
N SER A 125 17.06 1.47 -1.04
CA SER A 125 16.29 2.68 -1.34
C SER A 125 14.86 2.38 -1.79
N ALA A 126 13.99 3.40 -1.74
CA ALA A 126 12.60 3.28 -2.17
C ALA A 126 12.49 2.92 -3.66
N GLU A 127 13.39 3.41 -4.52
CA GLU A 127 13.37 3.18 -5.97
C GLU A 127 13.34 1.69 -6.33
N GLU A 128 13.98 0.83 -5.56
CA GLU A 128 14.01 -0.62 -5.79
C GLU A 128 12.62 -1.26 -5.76
N VAL A 129 11.66 -0.64 -5.08
CA VAL A 129 10.36 -1.24 -4.75
C VAL A 129 9.16 -0.59 -5.44
N LEU A 130 9.40 0.41 -6.29
CA LEU A 130 8.33 1.15 -6.98
C LEU A 130 8.00 0.60 -8.37
N GLN A 131 6.80 0.94 -8.82
CA GLN A 131 6.32 0.60 -10.15
C GLN A 131 7.17 1.26 -11.24
N ARG A 132 7.35 0.53 -12.34
CA ARG A 132 8.13 0.95 -13.50
C ARG A 132 7.27 1.08 -14.76
N ASN A 133 7.61 2.05 -15.60
CA ASN A 133 7.16 2.12 -16.99
C ASN A 133 7.95 1.11 -17.85
N ALA A 134 7.51 0.89 -19.09
CA ALA A 134 8.14 -0.05 -20.02
C ALA A 134 9.62 0.23 -20.30
N ASP A 135 10.05 1.49 -20.22
CA ASP A 135 11.45 1.92 -20.35
C ASP A 135 12.29 1.73 -19.07
N GLY A 136 11.70 1.18 -18.00
CA GLY A 136 12.35 1.00 -16.70
C GLY A 136 12.34 2.23 -15.79
N SER A 137 11.87 3.39 -16.27
CA SER A 137 11.74 4.59 -15.46
C SER A 137 10.70 4.42 -14.34
N LEU A 138 10.84 5.20 -13.26
CA LEU A 138 9.85 5.21 -12.17
C LEU A 138 8.52 5.75 -12.68
N ARG A 139 7.43 5.07 -12.33
CA ARG A 139 6.08 5.54 -12.62
C ARG A 139 5.62 6.53 -11.55
N TRP A 140 5.32 7.76 -11.97
CA TRP A 140 4.83 8.81 -11.08
C TRP A 140 3.80 9.71 -11.74
N ARG A 141 3.10 10.51 -10.94
CA ARG A 141 2.18 11.58 -11.40
C ARG A 141 2.47 12.87 -10.68
N SER A 142 2.50 13.98 -11.43
CA SER A 142 2.63 15.32 -10.86
C SER A 142 1.41 15.67 -10.00
N ILE A 143 1.64 16.54 -9.02
CA ILE A 143 0.58 17.18 -8.25
C ILE A 143 0.72 18.68 -8.53
N GLU A 144 -0.26 19.26 -9.20
CA GLU A 144 -0.20 20.66 -9.62
C GLU A 144 -0.02 21.59 -8.41
N GLY A 145 0.92 22.53 -8.52
CA GLY A 145 1.24 23.49 -7.47
C GLY A 145 1.95 22.92 -6.24
N ARG A 146 2.50 21.70 -6.32
CA ARG A 146 3.22 21.06 -5.20
C ARG A 146 4.62 20.58 -5.64
N PRO A 147 5.61 20.57 -4.72
CA PRO A 147 6.92 19.98 -5.00
C PRO A 147 6.90 18.43 -5.02
N TYR A 148 5.80 17.86 -4.53
CA TYR A 148 5.56 16.42 -4.44
C TYR A 148 4.92 15.84 -5.71
N ARG A 149 5.28 14.59 -5.99
CA ARG A 149 4.66 13.69 -6.97
C ARG A 149 4.06 12.50 -6.22
N THR A 150 3.11 11.82 -6.83
CA THR A 150 2.65 10.51 -6.32
C THR A 150 3.34 9.38 -7.05
N TYR A 151 3.75 8.37 -6.30
CA TYR A 151 4.36 7.14 -6.79
C TYR A 151 3.52 5.95 -6.34
N ARG A 152 3.86 4.75 -6.83
CA ARG A 152 3.21 3.49 -6.44
C ARG A 152 4.26 2.44 -6.14
N GLY A 153 4.14 1.79 -5.00
CA GLY A 153 4.86 0.56 -4.73
C GLY A 153 4.35 -0.60 -5.59
N CYS A 154 5.22 -1.55 -5.88
CA CYS A 154 4.91 -2.70 -6.70
C CYS A 154 4.35 -3.85 -5.83
N MET A 155 3.08 -4.21 -6.01
CA MET A 155 2.43 -5.33 -5.30
C MET A 155 3.00 -6.72 -5.62
N SER A 156 3.80 -6.85 -6.69
CA SER A 156 4.53 -8.08 -7.00
C SER A 156 5.96 -8.08 -6.44
N ASN A 157 6.45 -6.94 -5.96
CA ASN A 157 7.81 -6.87 -5.41
C ASN A 157 7.78 -7.29 -3.94
N PRO A 158 8.46 -8.40 -3.56
CA PRO A 158 8.43 -8.90 -2.19
C PRO A 158 9.03 -7.92 -1.18
N LYS A 159 9.98 -7.07 -1.59
CA LYS A 159 10.57 -6.05 -0.72
C LYS A 159 9.59 -4.90 -0.44
N TRP A 160 8.68 -4.59 -1.39
CA TRP A 160 7.58 -3.67 -1.11
C TRP A 160 6.62 -4.26 -0.08
N LEU A 161 6.25 -5.53 -0.23
CA LEU A 161 5.37 -6.22 0.73
C LEU A 161 6.02 -6.31 2.11
N ALA A 162 7.33 -6.54 2.19
CA ALA A 162 8.07 -6.45 3.44
C ALA A 162 8.00 -5.06 4.08
N ALA A 163 8.06 -3.99 3.28
CA ALA A 163 7.89 -2.64 3.80
C ALA A 163 6.50 -2.41 4.41
N LEU A 164 5.44 -2.85 3.72
CA LEU A 164 4.07 -2.78 4.23
C LEU A 164 3.89 -3.61 5.51
N LYS A 165 4.47 -4.81 5.57
CA LYS A 165 4.43 -5.67 6.77
C LYS A 165 5.05 -4.98 7.98
N ALA A 166 6.19 -4.29 7.83
CA ALA A 166 6.80 -3.54 8.91
C ALA A 166 5.89 -2.44 9.46
N MET A 167 5.18 -1.72 8.58
CA MET A 167 4.23 -0.68 8.96
C MET A 167 2.96 -1.27 9.61
N VAL A 168 2.45 -2.38 9.09
CA VAL A 168 1.34 -3.14 9.70
C VAL A 168 1.70 -3.59 11.12
N ARG A 169 2.91 -4.16 11.30
CA ARG A 169 3.41 -4.53 12.62
C ARG A 169 3.42 -3.32 13.55
N LYS A 170 3.98 -2.19 13.13
CA LYS A 170 4.03 -0.99 13.98
C LYS A 170 2.64 -0.47 14.35
N GLY A 171 1.70 -0.46 13.40
CA GLY A 171 0.30 -0.08 13.67
C GLY A 171 -0.38 -1.02 14.68
N ILE A 172 -0.11 -2.32 14.63
CA ILE A 172 -0.60 -3.29 15.61
C ILE A 172 0.05 -3.07 16.98
N GLU A 173 1.36 -2.80 17.03
CA GLU A 173 2.11 -2.53 18.27
C GLU A 173 1.54 -1.33 19.05
N VAL A 174 1.11 -0.27 18.34
CA VAL A 174 0.46 0.90 18.98
C VAL A 174 -1.03 0.69 19.30
N GLY A 175 -1.57 -0.50 19.05
CA GLY A 175 -2.88 -0.93 19.56
C GLY A 175 -3.98 -1.10 18.52
N LEU A 176 -3.76 -0.85 17.23
CA LEU A 176 -4.81 -0.99 16.21
C LEU A 176 -5.43 -2.39 16.18
N ASP A 177 -6.73 -2.48 15.91
CA ASP A 177 -7.46 -3.73 15.68
C ASP A 177 -7.46 -4.17 14.22
N GLY A 178 -7.03 -3.29 13.32
CA GLY A 178 -6.88 -3.59 11.91
C GLY A 178 -6.60 -2.33 11.09
N PHE A 179 -6.73 -2.47 9.78
CA PHE A 179 -6.45 -1.40 8.82
C PHE A 179 -7.56 -1.29 7.78
N ASN A 180 -7.88 -0.06 7.38
CA ASN A 180 -8.52 0.20 6.10
C ASN A 180 -7.42 0.36 5.05
N ALA A 181 -7.31 -0.63 4.16
CA ALA A 181 -6.36 -0.62 3.06
C ALA A 181 -6.84 0.31 1.94
N THR A 182 -6.14 1.44 1.78
CA THR A 182 -6.43 2.41 0.73
C THR A 182 -5.48 2.22 -0.45
N HIS A 183 -5.83 2.82 -1.59
CA HIS A 183 -5.03 2.77 -2.83
C HIS A 183 -4.70 1.35 -3.31
N HIS A 184 -5.59 0.39 -3.00
CA HIS A 184 -5.45 -1.03 -3.36
C HIS A 184 -6.11 -1.35 -4.71
N TYR A 185 -5.77 -0.58 -5.74
CA TYR A 185 -6.39 -0.67 -7.08
C TYR A 185 -5.36 -0.63 -8.22
N GLU A 186 -4.08 -0.80 -7.92
CA GLU A 186 -3.00 -0.74 -8.89
C GLU A 186 -2.92 -1.97 -9.78
N SER A 187 -2.49 -1.78 -11.04
CA SER A 187 -2.26 -2.87 -12.01
C SER A 187 -0.81 -3.32 -12.00
N LEU A 188 -0.51 -4.45 -12.66
CA LEU A 188 0.86 -4.88 -12.92
C LEU A 188 1.65 -3.75 -13.64
N CYS A 189 2.91 -3.58 -13.27
CA CYS A 189 3.84 -2.60 -13.86
C CYS A 189 4.96 -3.32 -14.61
N HIS A 190 5.83 -2.63 -15.32
CA HIS A 190 6.82 -3.29 -16.19
C HIS A 190 8.11 -3.74 -15.48
N CYS A 191 8.12 -3.84 -14.15
CA CYS A 191 9.26 -4.39 -13.43
C CYS A 191 9.36 -5.91 -13.63
N GLN A 192 10.54 -6.47 -13.34
CA GLN A 192 10.79 -7.91 -13.47
C GLN A 192 9.77 -8.78 -12.72
N HIS A 193 9.44 -8.43 -11.46
CA HIS A 193 8.52 -9.22 -10.64
C HIS A 193 7.10 -9.30 -11.23
N CYS A 194 6.59 -8.19 -11.77
CA CYS A 194 5.29 -8.17 -12.43
C CYS A 194 5.33 -8.94 -13.75
N ASN A 195 6.44 -8.85 -14.48
CA ASN A 195 6.65 -9.57 -15.73
C ASN A 195 6.68 -11.10 -15.50
N GLU A 196 7.42 -11.56 -14.49
CA GLU A 196 7.44 -12.97 -14.06
C GLU A 196 6.05 -13.46 -13.65
N TYR A 197 5.34 -12.69 -12.82
CA TYR A 197 3.99 -13.02 -12.40
C TYR A 197 3.02 -13.08 -13.61
N ALA A 198 3.10 -12.10 -14.52
CA ALA A 198 2.30 -12.06 -15.73
C ALA A 198 2.55 -13.28 -16.63
N ARG A 199 3.82 -13.64 -16.89
CA ARG A 199 4.17 -14.82 -17.69
C ARG A 199 3.57 -16.09 -17.11
N ALA A 200 3.72 -16.30 -15.80
CA ALA A 200 3.15 -17.46 -15.12
C ALA A 200 1.63 -17.52 -15.26
N TYR A 201 0.95 -16.38 -15.11
CA TYR A 201 -0.50 -16.31 -15.25
C TYR A 201 -0.96 -16.55 -16.70
N LEU A 202 -0.32 -15.87 -17.67
CA LEU A 202 -0.63 -15.97 -19.10
C LEU A 202 -0.47 -17.38 -19.64
N ARG A 203 0.58 -18.12 -19.22
CA ARG A 203 0.82 -19.52 -19.61
C ARG A 203 -0.37 -20.44 -19.30
N THR A 204 -1.15 -20.13 -18.28
CA THR A 204 -2.33 -20.94 -17.92
C THR A 204 -3.59 -20.55 -18.67
N ARG A 205 -3.58 -19.45 -19.44
CA ARG A 205 -4.77 -18.78 -19.99
C ARG A 205 -4.75 -18.49 -21.48
N LEU A 206 -3.57 -18.45 -22.07
CA LEU A 206 -3.39 -18.32 -23.51
C LEU A 206 -2.94 -19.66 -24.09
N THR A 207 -3.41 -19.99 -25.28
CA THR A 207 -2.82 -21.08 -26.07
C THR A 207 -1.50 -20.64 -26.70
N ASP A 208 -0.72 -21.60 -27.19
CA ASP A 208 0.52 -21.31 -27.92
C ASP A 208 0.24 -20.45 -29.16
N GLU A 209 -0.87 -20.70 -29.87
CA GLU A 209 -1.27 -19.91 -31.04
C GLU A 209 -1.73 -18.49 -30.65
N GLU A 210 -2.45 -18.33 -29.53
CA GLU A 210 -2.78 -17.00 -29.00
C GLU A 210 -1.49 -16.25 -28.62
N THR A 211 -0.55 -16.93 -27.98
CA THR A 211 0.73 -16.36 -27.57
C THR A 211 1.54 -15.90 -28.77
N GLU A 212 1.67 -16.74 -29.80
CA GLU A 212 2.37 -16.39 -31.04
C GLU A 212 1.73 -15.19 -31.74
N ARG A 213 0.39 -15.11 -31.82
CA ARG A 213 -0.30 -13.94 -32.40
C ARG A 213 -0.10 -12.66 -31.58
N ILE A 214 -0.09 -12.76 -30.25
CA ILE A 214 0.01 -11.60 -29.37
C ILE A 214 1.44 -11.07 -29.28
N PHE A 215 2.43 -11.96 -29.21
CA PHE A 215 3.82 -11.63 -28.89
C PHE A 215 4.81 -11.90 -30.03
N GLY A 216 4.37 -12.49 -31.14
CA GLY A 216 5.22 -12.86 -32.29
C GLY A 216 6.07 -14.11 -32.07
N VAL A 217 5.97 -14.75 -30.90
CA VAL A 217 6.64 -16.01 -30.54
C VAL A 217 5.72 -16.83 -29.66
N ALA A 218 5.70 -18.15 -29.82
CA ALA A 218 4.87 -19.04 -29.00
C ALA A 218 5.41 -19.24 -27.58
N ASP A 219 6.72 -19.09 -27.36
CA ASP A 219 7.34 -19.25 -26.05
C ASP A 219 7.37 -17.94 -25.26
N LEU A 220 6.55 -17.85 -24.20
CA LEU A 220 6.47 -16.70 -23.29
C LEU A 220 7.79 -16.39 -22.57
N GLU A 221 8.70 -17.35 -22.41
CA GLU A 221 10.01 -17.11 -21.79
C GLU A 221 10.92 -16.26 -22.69
N LEU A 222 10.69 -16.27 -24.01
CA LEU A 222 11.42 -15.43 -24.96
C LEU A 222 10.84 -14.01 -25.07
N VAL A 223 9.66 -13.75 -24.50
CA VAL A 223 9.00 -12.45 -24.54
C VAL A 223 9.62 -11.52 -23.50
N PRO A 224 10.29 -10.41 -23.88
CA PRO A 224 10.96 -9.53 -22.91
C PRO A 224 9.99 -8.80 -21.96
N ASP A 225 8.82 -8.39 -22.47
CA ASP A 225 7.76 -7.73 -21.71
C ASP A 225 6.40 -8.40 -21.97
N ALA A 226 5.96 -9.25 -21.05
CA ALA A 226 4.71 -9.99 -21.12
C ALA A 226 3.47 -9.10 -20.90
N LEU A 227 3.66 -7.81 -20.63
CA LEU A 227 2.56 -6.85 -20.45
C LEU A 227 2.18 -6.13 -21.74
N THR A 228 2.99 -6.22 -22.78
CA THR A 228 2.86 -5.45 -24.02
C THR A 228 2.80 -6.38 -25.22
N ALA A 229 1.71 -6.30 -25.99
CA ALA A 229 1.61 -6.99 -27.27
C ALA A 229 2.56 -6.37 -28.31
N VAL A 230 2.90 -7.10 -29.37
CA VAL A 230 3.66 -6.53 -30.49
C VAL A 230 2.90 -5.36 -31.14
N PRO A 231 3.59 -4.36 -31.74
CA PRO A 231 2.95 -3.15 -32.27
C PRO A 231 1.82 -3.39 -33.27
N ASP A 232 1.93 -4.41 -34.12
CA ASP A 232 0.96 -4.74 -35.17
C ASP A 232 -0.03 -5.84 -34.75
N CYS A 233 -0.15 -6.12 -33.45
CA CYS A 233 -1.08 -7.12 -32.91
C CYS A 233 -2.54 -6.77 -33.25
N ALA A 234 -3.30 -7.77 -33.71
CA ALA A 234 -4.70 -7.59 -34.04
C ALA A 234 -5.50 -7.08 -32.83
N ALA A 235 -6.46 -6.18 -33.07
CA ALA A 235 -7.22 -5.54 -31.99
C ALA A 235 -7.92 -6.53 -31.04
N ALA A 236 -8.40 -7.66 -31.56
CA ALA A 236 -9.02 -8.72 -30.77
C ALA A 236 -8.02 -9.42 -29.83
N ASP A 237 -6.82 -9.75 -30.34
CA ASP A 237 -5.75 -10.39 -29.56
C ASP A 237 -5.18 -9.40 -28.52
N ALA A 238 -5.01 -8.12 -28.87
CA ALA A 238 -4.63 -7.08 -27.93
C ALA A 238 -5.68 -6.87 -26.81
N ALA A 239 -6.98 -6.92 -27.15
CA ALA A 239 -8.06 -6.86 -26.17
C ALA A 239 -8.07 -8.11 -25.27
N ARG A 240 -7.79 -9.30 -25.84
CA ARG A 240 -7.64 -10.55 -25.09
C ARG A 240 -6.52 -10.45 -24.07
N LEU A 241 -5.33 -9.98 -24.45
CA LEU A 241 -4.21 -9.77 -23.53
C LEU A 241 -4.60 -8.82 -22.38
N LYS A 242 -5.19 -7.66 -22.70
CA LYS A 242 -5.62 -6.67 -21.69
C LYS A 242 -6.59 -7.27 -20.67
N LEU A 243 -7.57 -8.06 -21.12
CA LEU A 243 -8.52 -8.73 -20.23
C LEU A 243 -7.81 -9.71 -19.28
N VAL A 244 -6.92 -10.54 -19.80
CA VAL A 244 -6.20 -11.54 -18.98
C VAL A 244 -5.27 -10.86 -17.98
N LEU A 245 -4.57 -9.79 -18.37
CA LEU A 245 -3.71 -9.01 -17.47
C LEU A 245 -4.50 -8.23 -16.40
N ALA A 246 -5.71 -7.77 -16.71
CA ALA A 246 -6.60 -7.17 -15.72
C ALA A 246 -6.98 -8.19 -14.63
N GLN A 247 -7.35 -9.41 -15.03
CA GLN A 247 -7.62 -10.51 -14.09
C GLN A 247 -6.38 -10.91 -13.29
N ALA A 248 -5.21 -10.95 -13.93
CA ALA A 248 -3.94 -11.20 -13.24
C ALA A 248 -3.69 -10.13 -12.16
N SER A 249 -3.95 -8.86 -12.49
CA SER A 249 -3.81 -7.74 -11.55
C SER A 249 -4.81 -7.85 -10.39
N ASP A 250 -6.07 -8.20 -10.64
CA ASP A 250 -7.07 -8.45 -9.59
C ASP A 250 -6.62 -9.54 -8.62
N LEU A 251 -6.13 -10.66 -9.15
CA LEU A 251 -5.62 -11.75 -8.33
C LEU A 251 -4.38 -11.32 -7.54
N LYS A 252 -3.43 -10.64 -8.17
CA LYS A 252 -2.20 -10.19 -7.49
C LYS A 252 -2.49 -9.22 -6.36
N ARG A 253 -3.46 -8.31 -6.54
CA ARG A 253 -3.96 -7.42 -5.50
C ARG A 253 -4.42 -8.24 -4.29
N LYS A 254 -5.35 -9.18 -4.51
CA LYS A 254 -5.84 -10.07 -3.46
C LYS A 254 -4.70 -10.83 -2.76
N GLU A 255 -3.78 -11.44 -3.51
CA GLU A 255 -2.64 -12.18 -2.93
C GLU A 255 -1.75 -11.28 -2.07
N SER A 256 -1.42 -10.08 -2.55
CA SER A 256 -0.62 -9.13 -1.78
C SER A 256 -1.33 -8.65 -0.51
N PHE A 257 -2.66 -8.48 -0.58
CA PHE A 257 -3.48 -8.17 0.58
C PHE A 257 -3.47 -9.31 1.59
N ASP A 258 -3.66 -10.55 1.12
CA ASP A 258 -3.65 -11.74 1.97
C ASP A 258 -2.28 -11.88 2.66
N GLU A 259 -1.19 -11.75 1.92
CA GLU A 259 0.16 -11.86 2.46
C GLU A 259 0.45 -10.83 3.57
N VAL A 260 0.03 -9.57 3.36
CA VAL A 260 0.32 -8.46 4.29
C VAL A 260 -0.63 -8.44 5.48
N PHE A 261 -1.94 -8.54 5.26
CA PHE A 261 -2.93 -8.32 6.31
C PHE A 261 -3.50 -9.60 6.90
N ILE A 262 -3.62 -10.66 6.10
CA ILE A 262 -4.24 -11.92 6.56
C ILE A 262 -3.17 -12.84 7.15
N GLU A 263 -2.14 -13.18 6.39
CA GLU A 263 -1.08 -14.08 6.85
C GLU A 263 -0.20 -13.39 7.89
N HIS A 264 0.39 -12.25 7.53
CA HIS A 264 1.26 -11.52 8.46
C HIS A 264 0.46 -10.81 9.56
N GLY A 265 -0.49 -9.93 9.22
CA GLY A 265 -1.25 -9.17 10.21
C GLY A 265 -1.96 -10.03 11.27
N ARG A 266 -2.65 -11.10 10.88
CA ARG A 266 -3.32 -12.00 11.85
C ARG A 266 -2.36 -12.88 12.62
N SER A 267 -1.15 -13.14 12.11
CA SER A 267 -0.13 -13.83 12.90
C SER A 267 0.33 -12.99 14.09
N LEU A 268 0.32 -11.66 13.97
CA LEU A 268 0.69 -10.72 15.03
C LEU A 268 -0.45 -10.46 16.02
N LYS A 269 -1.67 -10.27 15.50
CA LYS A 269 -2.88 -10.07 16.32
C LYS A 269 -3.98 -11.00 15.84
N PRO A 270 -4.07 -12.22 16.39
CA PRO A 270 -5.13 -13.16 16.06
C PRO A 270 -6.49 -12.56 16.44
N GLY A 271 -7.30 -12.26 15.42
CA GLY A 271 -8.68 -11.77 15.55
C GLY A 271 -9.65 -12.89 15.88
#